data_AF-A0A2N6PK47-F1
#
_entry.id   AF-A0A2N6PK47-F1
#
_cell.length_a   1.000
_cell.length_b   1.000
_cell.length_c   1.000
_cell.angle_alpha   90.00
_cell.angle_beta   90.00
_cell.angle_gamma   90.00
#
_symmetry.space_group_name_H-M   'P 1'
#
loop_
_entity.id
_entity.type
_entity.pdbx_description
1 polymer ?
#
loop_
_entity_poly.entity_id
_entity_poly.type
_entity_poly.pdbx_seq_one_letter_code
_entity_poly.pdbx_strand_id
1 'polypeptide(L)'
;MSTETLDFWFDATCPWAWMTSRWALEVEKVRDVKVAFHPMSLSVLNQGREELPEEYKENMKLAWGPARVVTAAMVEHGPEVLADLYTALGTLIHVEGRRDFDEVIPAALAEAGLPAELAQAANTDKYDEQLRASHKEGIDKVGEDVGTPVISLGEVAFFGPVVSPAPKGEAAGKLFDGVLAVASTDGFFELKRTRTVGPIFD
;
A
#
# COMPACT_ATOMS: atom_id res chain seq x y z
N MET A 1 -28.04 -3.75 -1.17
CA MET A 1 -27.04 -3.52 -0.10
C MET A 1 -26.11 -2.45 -0.65
N SER A 2 -25.62 -1.53 0.16
CA SER A 2 -24.63 -0.54 -0.30
C SER A 2 -23.27 -1.22 -0.33
N THR A 3 -22.56 -1.13 -1.45
CA THR A 3 -21.17 -1.57 -1.56
C THR A 3 -20.33 -0.86 -0.50
N GLU A 4 -19.61 -1.62 0.31
CA GLU A 4 -18.74 -1.08 1.37
C GLU A 4 -17.37 -0.67 0.81
N THR A 5 -16.73 0.32 1.42
CA THR A 5 -15.38 0.74 1.03
C THR A 5 -14.33 -0.01 1.83
N LEU A 6 -13.44 -0.72 1.13
CA LEU A 6 -12.24 -1.34 1.69
C LEU A 6 -11.06 -0.37 1.51
N ASP A 7 -10.79 0.43 2.53
CA ASP A 7 -9.68 1.37 2.51
C ASP A 7 -8.33 0.63 2.66
N PHE A 8 -7.38 0.95 1.80
CA PHE A 8 -6.09 0.28 1.69
C PHE A 8 -4.95 1.30 1.64
N TRP A 9 -4.19 1.39 2.74
CA TRP A 9 -3.00 2.23 2.79
C TRP A 9 -1.78 1.48 2.30
N PHE A 10 -1.05 2.07 1.35
CA PHE A 10 0.07 1.41 0.68
C PHE A 10 1.29 2.31 0.56
N ASP A 11 2.46 1.67 0.56
CA ASP A 11 3.71 2.26 0.06
C ASP A 11 4.08 1.47 -1.21
N ALA A 12 4.30 2.18 -2.33
CA ALA A 12 4.59 1.57 -3.63
C ALA A 12 5.89 0.75 -3.66
N THR A 13 6.77 0.94 -2.68
CA THR A 13 8.03 0.20 -2.56
C THR A 13 7.91 -1.05 -1.69
N CYS A 14 6.78 -1.23 -0.98
CA CYS A 14 6.58 -2.38 -0.12
C CYS A 14 6.07 -3.60 -0.88
N PRO A 15 6.85 -4.69 -0.98
CA PRO A 15 6.43 -5.87 -1.71
C PRO A 15 5.27 -6.61 -1.04
N TRP A 16 5.10 -6.48 0.29
CA TRP A 16 3.97 -7.09 0.99
C TRP A 16 2.67 -6.31 0.78
N ALA A 17 2.74 -4.98 0.74
CA ALA A 17 1.60 -4.16 0.36
C ALA A 17 1.16 -4.49 -1.08
N TRP A 18 2.11 -4.71 -2.00
CA TRP A 18 1.79 -5.15 -3.35
C TRP A 18 0.99 -6.45 -3.37
N MET A 19 1.50 -7.50 -2.72
CA MET A 19 0.81 -8.79 -2.65
C MET A 19 -0.60 -8.68 -2.10
N THR A 20 -0.76 -7.98 -0.97
CA THR A 20 -2.09 -7.83 -0.36
C THR A 20 -3.00 -6.93 -1.20
N SER A 21 -2.47 -5.95 -1.93
CA SER A 21 -3.28 -5.13 -2.85
C SER A 21 -3.86 -5.97 -4.00
N ARG A 22 -3.08 -6.90 -4.55
CA ARG A 22 -3.55 -7.81 -5.61
C ARG A 22 -4.65 -8.73 -5.07
N TRP A 23 -4.49 -9.22 -3.84
CA TRP A 23 -5.55 -9.96 -3.16
C TRP A 23 -6.80 -9.10 -2.93
N ALA A 24 -6.68 -7.85 -2.48
CA ALA A 24 -7.81 -6.95 -2.27
C ALA A 24 -8.60 -6.70 -3.57
N LEU A 25 -7.90 -6.54 -4.70
CA LEU A 25 -8.54 -6.45 -6.02
C LEU A 25 -9.22 -7.76 -6.45
N GLU A 26 -8.75 -8.93 -6.01
CA GLU A 26 -9.45 -10.20 -6.21
C GLU A 26 -10.70 -10.30 -5.31
N VAL A 27 -10.67 -9.74 -4.10
CA VAL A 27 -11.82 -9.67 -3.19
C VAL A 27 -12.94 -8.84 -3.79
N GLU A 28 -12.64 -7.65 -4.33
CA GLU A 28 -13.62 -6.77 -5.00
C GLU A 28 -14.35 -7.47 -6.16
N LYS A 29 -13.74 -8.48 -6.80
CA LYS A 29 -14.39 -9.28 -7.86
C LYS A 29 -15.42 -10.28 -7.34
N VAL A 30 -15.34 -10.68 -6.06
CA VAL A 30 -16.14 -11.77 -5.49
C VAL A 30 -16.91 -11.40 -4.23
N ARG A 31 -16.81 -10.15 -3.75
CA ARG A 31 -17.55 -9.58 -2.61
C ARG A 31 -18.04 -8.18 -2.98
N ASP A 32 -19.13 -7.73 -2.35
CA ASP A 32 -19.73 -6.41 -2.58
C ASP A 32 -18.98 -5.31 -1.82
N VAL A 33 -17.69 -5.15 -2.15
CA VAL A 33 -16.79 -4.13 -1.61
C VAL A 33 -16.05 -3.43 -2.74
N LYS A 34 -15.63 -2.19 -2.52
CA LYS A 34 -14.79 -1.42 -3.44
C LYS A 34 -13.49 -1.03 -2.76
N VAL A 35 -12.35 -1.31 -3.38
CA VAL A 35 -11.05 -0.91 -2.83
C VAL A 35 -10.83 0.59 -3.05
N ALA A 36 -10.50 1.30 -1.97
CA ALA A 36 -10.04 2.70 -2.01
C ALA A 36 -8.59 2.76 -1.56
N PHE A 37 -7.70 3.24 -2.42
CA PHE A 37 -6.27 3.29 -2.12
C PHE A 37 -5.89 4.61 -1.46
N HIS A 38 -4.98 4.54 -0.49
CA HIS A 38 -4.49 5.69 0.27
C HIS A 38 -2.95 5.68 0.35
N PRO A 39 -2.28 6.82 0.16
CA PRO A 39 -0.82 6.88 0.28
C PRO A 39 -0.35 6.64 1.72
N MET A 40 0.68 5.82 1.87
CA MET A 40 1.41 5.62 3.12
C MET A 40 2.91 5.56 2.80
N SER A 41 3.76 5.92 3.77
CA SER A 41 5.21 5.93 3.58
C SER A 41 5.93 5.13 4.67
N LEU A 42 6.71 4.13 4.24
CA LEU A 42 7.69 3.44 5.08
C LEU A 42 8.80 4.40 5.51
N SER A 43 9.15 5.39 4.69
CA SER A 43 10.12 6.42 5.07
C SER A 43 9.64 7.28 6.23
N VAL A 44 8.35 7.63 6.26
CA VAL A 44 7.72 8.29 7.42
C VAL A 44 7.72 7.37 8.63
N LEU A 45 7.29 6.10 8.47
CA LEU A 45 7.22 5.12 9.56
C LEU A 45 8.56 4.88 10.26
N ASN A 46 9.64 4.88 9.49
CA ASN A 46 11.00 4.56 9.95
C ASN A 46 11.86 5.80 10.22
N GLN A 47 11.29 7.00 10.13
CA GLN A 47 12.04 8.22 10.36
C GLN A 47 12.57 8.27 11.81
N GLY A 48 13.87 8.51 11.99
CA GLY A 48 14.50 8.63 13.30
C GLY A 48 14.84 7.30 13.99
N ARG A 49 14.60 6.15 13.35
CA ARG A 49 14.98 4.83 13.85
C ARG A 49 16.46 4.53 13.55
N GLU A 50 17.34 4.89 14.49
CA GLU A 50 18.79 4.76 14.34
C GLU A 50 19.29 3.30 14.40
N GLU A 51 18.50 2.41 14.99
CA GLU A 51 18.80 0.98 15.17
C GLU A 51 18.69 0.16 13.87
N LEU A 52 18.14 0.75 12.82
CA LEU A 52 17.92 0.07 11.55
C LEU A 52 19.24 -0.14 10.77
N PRO A 53 19.39 -1.26 10.03
CA PRO A 53 20.54 -1.50 9.17
C PRO A 53 20.75 -0.36 8.15
N GLU A 54 22.01 -0.04 7.82
CA GLU A 54 22.34 1.08 6.94
C GLU A 54 21.70 0.96 5.56
N GLU A 55 21.76 -0.23 4.95
CA GLU A 55 21.11 -0.52 3.67
C GLU A 55 19.60 -0.24 3.71
N TYR A 56 18.94 -0.55 4.83
CA TYR A 56 17.52 -0.26 5.00
C TYR A 56 17.27 1.25 5.06
N LYS A 57 18.10 2.00 5.77
CA LYS A 57 17.98 3.47 5.85
C LYS A 57 18.21 4.13 4.49
N GLU A 58 19.16 3.65 3.68
CA GLU A 58 19.35 4.13 2.30
C GLU A 58 18.12 3.85 1.43
N ASN A 59 17.53 2.65 1.54
CA ASN A 59 16.27 2.34 0.85
C ASN A 59 15.12 3.25 1.31
N MET A 60 15.06 3.62 2.59
CA MET A 60 14.06 4.57 3.10
C MET A 60 14.27 6.00 2.58
N LYS A 61 15.49 6.41 2.23
CA LYS A 61 15.70 7.69 1.54
C LYS A 61 15.10 7.66 0.13
N LEU A 62 15.29 6.55 -0.60
CA LEU A 62 14.77 6.39 -1.96
C LEU A 62 13.23 6.27 -1.99
N ALA A 63 12.62 5.65 -0.98
CA ALA A 63 11.18 5.44 -0.92
C ALA A 63 10.34 6.74 -0.78
N TRP A 64 10.96 7.88 -0.44
CA TRP A 64 10.28 9.18 -0.46
C TRP A 64 9.77 9.57 -1.85
N GLY A 65 10.52 9.27 -2.91
CA GLY A 65 10.21 9.68 -4.28
C GLY A 65 8.84 9.17 -4.75
N PRO A 66 8.64 7.84 -4.82
CA PRO A 66 7.35 7.26 -5.18
C PRO A 66 6.21 7.70 -4.26
N ALA A 67 6.43 7.76 -2.95
CA ALA A 67 5.40 8.17 -1.99
C ALA A 67 4.91 9.60 -2.26
N ARG A 68 5.82 10.54 -2.51
CA ARG A 68 5.49 11.94 -2.84
C ARG A 68 4.75 12.07 -4.16
N VAL A 69 5.15 11.32 -5.19
CA VAL A 69 4.46 11.35 -6.50
C VAL A 69 3.04 10.80 -6.40
N VAL A 70 2.87 9.69 -5.68
CA VAL A 70 1.54 9.11 -5.41
C VAL A 70 0.66 10.12 -4.67
N THR A 71 1.20 10.80 -3.65
CA THR A 71 0.45 11.85 -2.94
C THR A 71 0.14 13.05 -3.83
N ALA A 72 1.08 13.51 -4.67
CA ALA A 72 0.84 14.59 -5.61
C ALA A 72 -0.28 14.24 -6.60
N ALA A 73 -0.25 13.02 -7.15
CA ALA A 73 -1.30 12.53 -8.05
C ALA A 73 -2.67 12.53 -7.35
N MET A 74 -2.75 12.05 -6.10
CA MET A 74 -3.98 12.09 -5.30
C MET A 74 -4.50 13.52 -5.09
N VAL A 75 -3.61 14.44 -4.73
CA VAL A 75 -3.97 15.83 -4.41
C VAL A 75 -4.41 16.61 -5.65
N GLU A 76 -3.75 16.39 -6.79
CA GLU A 76 -3.99 17.16 -8.02
C GLU A 76 -5.05 16.54 -8.93
N HIS A 77 -5.21 15.22 -8.90
CA HIS A 77 -6.08 14.47 -9.83
C HIS A 77 -7.12 13.58 -9.14
N GLY A 78 -7.19 13.58 -7.81
CA GLY A 78 -8.16 12.83 -7.02
C GLY A 78 -7.70 11.40 -6.67
N PRO A 79 -8.32 10.76 -5.66
CA PRO A 79 -7.94 9.41 -5.22
C PRO A 79 -8.22 8.32 -6.26
N GLU A 80 -9.10 8.57 -7.24
CA GLU A 80 -9.46 7.61 -8.29
C GLU A 80 -8.28 7.19 -9.17
N VAL A 81 -7.25 8.04 -9.31
CA VAL A 81 -6.08 7.72 -10.15
C VAL A 81 -5.09 6.77 -9.45
N LEU A 82 -5.25 6.56 -8.15
CA LEU A 82 -4.29 5.82 -7.34
C LEU A 82 -4.25 4.33 -7.67
N ALA A 83 -5.38 3.73 -8.06
CA ALA A 83 -5.43 2.32 -8.42
C ALA A 83 -4.55 2.00 -9.64
N ASP A 84 -4.65 2.83 -10.68
CA ASP A 84 -3.91 2.67 -11.94
C ASP A 84 -2.44 3.05 -11.74
N LEU A 85 -2.16 4.18 -11.09
CA LEU A 85 -0.79 4.61 -10.79
C LEU A 85 -0.06 3.59 -9.90
N TYR A 86 -0.71 3.08 -8.85
CA TYR A 86 -0.11 2.06 -8.00
C TYR A 86 0.14 0.76 -8.77
N THR A 87 -0.80 0.36 -9.63
CA THR A 87 -0.61 -0.83 -10.48
C THR A 87 0.59 -0.67 -11.40
N ALA A 88 0.74 0.48 -12.06
CA ALA A 88 1.88 0.75 -12.93
C ALA A 88 3.22 0.77 -12.16
N LEU A 89 3.27 1.47 -11.02
CA LEU A 89 4.46 1.50 -10.15
C LEU A 89 4.82 0.09 -9.65
N GLY A 90 3.86 -0.63 -9.09
CA GLY A 90 4.10 -1.93 -8.49
C GLY A 90 4.52 -3.01 -9.50
N THR A 91 3.99 -2.97 -10.74
CA THR A 91 4.46 -3.85 -11.82
C THR A 91 5.94 -3.59 -12.11
N LEU A 92 6.33 -2.34 -12.33
CA LEU A 92 7.73 -2.00 -12.63
C LEU A 92 8.68 -2.33 -11.46
N ILE A 93 8.27 -2.04 -10.22
CA ILE A 93 9.12 -2.21 -9.02
C ILE A 93 9.22 -3.68 -8.60
N HIS A 94 8.10 -4.39 -8.56
CA HIS A 94 8.02 -5.71 -7.95
C HIS A 94 8.11 -6.84 -8.97
N VAL A 95 7.34 -6.75 -10.06
CA VAL A 95 7.29 -7.81 -11.07
C VAL A 95 8.53 -7.75 -11.97
N GLU A 96 8.89 -6.57 -12.46
CA GLU A 96 10.07 -6.37 -13.30
C GLU A 96 11.36 -6.13 -12.50
N GLY A 97 11.24 -5.86 -11.20
CA GLY A 97 12.38 -5.68 -10.30
C GLY A 97 13.18 -4.40 -10.54
N ARG A 98 12.60 -3.38 -11.20
CA ARG A 98 13.28 -2.12 -11.48
C ARG A 98 13.49 -1.31 -10.19
N ARG A 99 14.71 -0.83 -9.99
CA ARG A 99 15.13 -0.10 -8.78
C ARG A 99 15.51 1.36 -9.01
N ASP A 100 15.58 1.78 -10.28
CA ASP A 100 15.84 3.17 -10.64
C ASP A 100 14.51 3.94 -10.68
N PHE A 101 14.23 4.69 -9.61
CA PHE A 101 12.97 5.44 -9.49
C PHE A 101 12.91 6.65 -10.42
N ASP A 102 14.04 7.16 -10.90
CA ASP A 102 14.05 8.25 -11.88
C ASP A 102 13.55 7.78 -13.25
N GLU A 103 13.67 6.48 -13.55
CA GLU A 103 13.07 5.87 -14.75
C GLU A 103 11.67 5.27 -14.50
N VAL A 104 11.45 4.67 -13.32
CA VAL A 104 10.18 3.99 -13.00
C VAL A 104 9.03 4.98 -12.87
N ILE A 105 9.25 6.12 -12.21
CA ILE A 105 8.19 7.10 -11.94
C ILE A 105 7.62 7.67 -13.25
N PRO A 106 8.42 8.21 -14.20
CA PRO A 106 7.88 8.71 -15.46
C PRO A 106 7.17 7.63 -16.29
N ALA A 107 7.69 6.41 -16.31
CA ALA A 107 7.08 5.30 -17.02
C ALA A 107 5.71 4.92 -16.43
N ALA A 108 5.61 4.86 -15.10
CA ALA A 108 4.35 4.56 -14.42
C ALA A 108 3.30 5.67 -14.60
N LEU A 109 3.72 6.95 -14.55
CA LEU A 109 2.83 8.08 -14.84
C LEU A 109 2.27 8.02 -16.26
N ALA A 110 3.13 7.73 -17.25
CA ALA A 110 2.72 7.59 -18.64
C ALA A 110 1.71 6.43 -18.84
N GLU A 111 1.97 5.27 -18.23
CA GLU A 111 1.06 4.12 -18.27
C GLU A 111 -0.30 4.44 -17.62
N ALA A 112 -0.30 5.16 -16.49
CA ALA A 112 -1.51 5.59 -15.80
C ALA A 112 -2.21 6.79 -16.47
N GLY A 113 -1.68 7.31 -17.60
CA GLY A 113 -2.25 8.46 -18.30
C GLY A 113 -2.17 9.79 -17.52
N LEU A 114 -1.22 9.89 -16.59
CA LEU A 114 -1.03 11.05 -15.72
C LEU A 114 0.04 12.01 -16.27
N PRO A 115 -0.03 13.32 -15.93
CA PRO A 115 0.95 14.29 -16.41
C PRO A 115 2.37 14.00 -15.94
N ALA A 116 3.34 14.10 -16.85
CA ALA A 116 4.74 13.77 -16.57
C ALA A 116 5.38 14.72 -15.54
N GLU A 117 4.88 15.94 -15.42
CA GLU A 117 5.34 16.92 -14.43
C GLU A 117 5.15 16.47 -12.97
N LEU A 118 4.23 15.54 -12.70
CA LEU A 118 4.06 14.96 -11.37
C LEU A 118 5.33 14.28 -10.87
N ALA A 119 6.20 13.80 -11.76
CA ALA A 119 7.50 13.21 -11.38
C ALA A 119 8.38 14.18 -10.58
N GLN A 120 8.21 15.50 -10.78
CA GLN A 120 8.97 16.51 -10.03
C GLN A 120 8.67 16.47 -8.52
N ALA A 121 7.48 16.00 -8.13
CA ALA A 121 7.10 15.87 -6.73
C ALA A 121 8.04 14.96 -5.93
N ALA A 122 8.68 13.97 -6.57
CA ALA A 122 9.65 13.08 -5.94
C ALA A 122 10.79 13.84 -5.20
N ASN A 123 11.16 15.01 -5.74
CA ASN A 123 12.30 15.81 -5.32
C ASN A 123 11.94 17.08 -4.54
N THR A 124 10.70 17.18 -4.05
CA THR A 124 10.23 18.33 -3.25
C THR A 124 9.46 17.85 -2.03
N ASP A 125 9.38 18.66 -0.98
CA ASP A 125 8.60 18.41 0.22
C ASP A 125 7.17 18.99 0.16
N LYS A 126 6.77 19.53 -1.01
CA LYS A 126 5.49 20.24 -1.22
C LYS A 126 4.26 19.44 -0.74
N TYR A 127 4.31 18.12 -0.82
CA TYR A 127 3.21 17.21 -0.48
C TYR A 127 3.46 16.40 0.80
N ASP A 128 4.52 16.69 1.55
CA ASP A 128 4.91 15.89 2.73
C ASP A 128 3.87 15.98 3.86
N GLU A 129 3.19 17.12 4.01
CA GLU A 129 2.12 17.29 5.01
C GLU A 129 0.94 16.35 4.71
N GLN A 130 0.48 16.30 3.46
CA GLN A 130 -0.61 15.44 3.01
C GLN A 130 -0.22 13.95 3.10
N LEU A 131 1.02 13.61 2.74
CA LEU A 131 1.53 12.25 2.88
C LEU A 131 1.55 11.82 4.35
N ARG A 132 2.02 12.68 5.25
CA ARG A 132 2.03 12.41 6.70
C ARG A 132 0.63 12.31 7.29
N ALA A 133 -0.31 13.14 6.83
CA ALA A 133 -1.70 13.06 7.25
C ALA A 133 -2.33 11.73 6.84
N SER A 134 -2.16 11.30 5.58
CA SER A 134 -2.68 10.02 5.10
C SER A 134 -2.01 8.83 5.79
N HIS A 135 -0.68 8.86 5.97
CA HIS A 135 0.05 7.87 6.75
C HIS A 135 -0.48 7.78 8.19
N LYS A 136 -0.68 8.92 8.85
CA LYS A 136 -1.19 9.00 10.21
C LYS A 136 -2.59 8.38 10.33
N GLU A 137 -3.47 8.68 9.38
CA GLU A 137 -4.83 8.11 9.36
C GLU A 137 -4.82 6.58 9.31
N GLY A 138 -3.94 6.00 8.48
CA GLY A 138 -3.78 4.54 8.42
C GLY A 138 -3.18 3.98 9.71
N ILE A 139 -2.04 4.51 10.16
CA ILE A 139 -1.30 3.92 11.28
C ILE A 139 -2.02 4.08 12.63
N ASP A 140 -2.75 5.19 12.85
CA ASP A 140 -3.52 5.42 14.08
C ASP A 140 -4.61 4.36 14.31
N LYS A 141 -5.05 3.67 13.24
CA LYS A 141 -6.06 2.60 13.31
C LYS A 141 -5.51 1.27 13.83
N VAL A 142 -4.20 1.04 13.73
CA VAL A 142 -3.59 -0.28 13.97
C VAL A 142 -2.38 -0.25 14.91
N GLY A 143 -1.84 0.93 15.22
CA GLY A 143 -0.64 1.10 16.04
C GLY A 143 0.65 1.24 15.23
N GLU A 144 1.70 1.77 15.86
CA GLU A 144 3.01 2.04 15.23
C GLU A 144 3.97 0.83 15.24
N ASP A 145 3.57 -0.27 15.87
CA ASP A 145 4.31 -1.53 15.94
C ASP A 145 4.17 -2.39 14.67
N VAL A 146 3.31 -1.97 13.73
CA VAL A 146 3.10 -2.63 12.44
C VAL A 146 3.68 -1.85 11.27
N GLY A 147 3.71 -2.49 10.09
CA GLY A 147 4.17 -1.90 8.83
C GLY A 147 3.03 -1.76 7.82
N THR A 148 3.38 -1.76 6.52
CA THR A 148 2.38 -1.78 5.44
C THR A 148 2.11 -3.20 4.95
N PRO A 149 0.89 -3.52 4.50
CA PRO A 149 -0.29 -2.64 4.34
C PRO A 149 -1.18 -2.54 5.59
N VAL A 150 -1.96 -1.46 5.66
CA VAL A 150 -3.07 -1.28 6.60
C VAL A 150 -4.37 -1.29 5.82
N ILE A 151 -5.37 -2.03 6.33
CA ILE A 151 -6.69 -2.17 5.71
C ILE A 151 -7.76 -1.76 6.71
N SER A 152 -8.80 -1.08 6.24
CA SER A 152 -9.98 -0.72 7.02
C SER A 152 -11.25 -1.04 6.23
N LEU A 153 -12.24 -1.65 6.89
CA LEU A 153 -13.61 -1.79 6.39
C LEU A 153 -14.54 -1.21 7.47
N GLY A 154 -15.02 0.02 7.25
CA GLY A 154 -15.74 0.76 8.29
C GLY A 154 -14.86 0.97 9.53
N GLU A 155 -15.32 0.51 10.69
CA GLU A 155 -14.61 0.62 11.97
C GLU A 155 -13.57 -0.48 12.19
N VAL A 156 -13.60 -1.55 11.38
CA VAL A 156 -12.68 -2.69 11.54
C VAL A 156 -11.40 -2.41 10.74
N ALA A 157 -10.27 -2.27 11.44
CA ALA A 157 -8.97 -2.05 10.82
C ALA A 157 -7.94 -3.08 11.29
N PHE A 158 -7.04 -3.48 10.39
CA PHE A 158 -6.00 -4.47 10.68
C PHE A 158 -4.77 -4.31 9.79
N PHE A 159 -3.64 -4.81 10.29
CA PHE A 159 -2.42 -5.00 9.51
C PHE A 159 -2.47 -6.33 8.75
N GLY A 160 -2.14 -6.30 7.46
CA GLY A 160 -2.24 -7.48 6.58
C GLY A 160 -3.64 -7.67 5.99
N PRO A 161 -4.03 -8.90 5.59
CA PRO A 161 -3.29 -10.15 5.71
C PRO A 161 -2.04 -10.15 4.83
N VAL A 162 -0.92 -10.59 5.42
CA VAL A 162 0.34 -10.78 4.70
C VAL A 162 0.32 -12.17 4.04
N VAL A 163 0.16 -12.21 2.72
CA VAL A 163 0.01 -13.45 1.94
C VAL A 163 1.01 -13.53 0.78
N SER A 164 1.44 -14.75 0.46
CA SER A 164 2.30 -15.04 -0.70
C SER A 164 2.14 -16.50 -1.15
N PRO A 165 1.77 -16.76 -2.42
CA PRO A 165 1.26 -15.79 -3.39
C PRO A 165 -0.12 -15.23 -2.96
N ALA A 166 -0.58 -14.17 -3.61
CA ALA A 166 -1.91 -13.62 -3.38
C ALA A 166 -2.99 -14.64 -3.80
N PRO A 167 -3.97 -14.98 -2.95
CA PRO A 167 -5.11 -15.81 -3.35
C PRO A 167 -5.94 -15.12 -4.44
N LYS A 168 -6.57 -15.93 -5.31
CA LYS A 168 -7.40 -15.47 -6.43
C LYS A 168 -8.83 -16.02 -6.35
N GLY A 169 -9.78 -15.34 -7.00
CA GLY A 169 -11.18 -15.73 -7.06
C GLY A 169 -11.79 -16.00 -5.68
N GLU A 170 -12.59 -17.05 -5.56
CA GLU A 170 -13.28 -17.37 -4.30
C GLU A 170 -12.32 -17.69 -3.13
N ALA A 171 -11.08 -18.09 -3.40
CA ALA A 171 -10.08 -18.24 -2.34
C ALA A 171 -9.70 -16.89 -1.71
N ALA A 172 -9.70 -15.80 -2.49
CA ALA A 172 -9.51 -14.43 -1.99
C ALA A 172 -10.67 -14.01 -1.10
N GLY A 173 -11.90 -14.23 -1.57
CA GLY A 173 -13.13 -13.94 -0.82
C GLY A 173 -13.20 -14.72 0.50
N LYS A 174 -12.87 -16.02 0.49
CA LYS A 174 -12.86 -16.83 1.71
C LYS A 174 -11.84 -16.33 2.74
N LEU A 175 -10.67 -15.87 2.30
CA LEU A 175 -9.70 -15.26 3.21
C LEU A 175 -10.23 -13.95 3.79
N PHE A 176 -10.86 -13.11 2.97
CA PHE A 176 -11.47 -11.86 3.40
C PHE A 176 -12.53 -12.08 4.47
N ASP A 177 -13.47 -12.99 4.24
CA ASP A 177 -14.52 -13.32 5.21
C ASP A 177 -13.92 -13.79 6.55
N GLY A 178 -12.86 -14.62 6.49
CA GLY A 178 -12.18 -15.14 7.68
C GLY A 178 -11.41 -14.08 8.46
N VAL A 179 -10.70 -13.18 7.76
CA VAL A 179 -9.98 -12.07 8.39
C VAL A 179 -10.97 -11.09 9.03
N LEU A 180 -12.04 -10.74 8.33
CA LEU A 180 -13.05 -9.82 8.84
C LEU A 180 -13.73 -10.39 10.08
N ALA A 181 -14.08 -11.69 10.08
CA ALA A 181 -14.73 -12.34 11.22
C ALA A 181 -13.88 -12.32 12.50
N VAL A 182 -12.57 -12.53 12.39
CA VAL A 182 -11.69 -12.45 13.57
C VAL A 182 -11.41 -11.00 13.96
N ALA A 183 -11.21 -10.10 12.98
CA ALA A 183 -10.93 -8.69 13.23
C ALA A 183 -12.12 -7.94 13.84
N SER A 184 -13.37 -8.39 13.59
CA SER A 184 -14.57 -7.83 14.19
C SER A 184 -14.87 -8.37 15.60
N THR A 185 -14.02 -9.23 16.15
CA THR A 185 -14.23 -9.82 17.48
C THR A 185 -13.52 -8.99 18.55
N ASP A 186 -14.29 -8.39 19.46
CA ASP A 186 -13.74 -7.64 20.60
C ASP A 186 -12.70 -8.46 21.38
N GLY A 187 -11.51 -7.88 21.58
CA GLY A 187 -10.41 -8.50 22.30
C GLY A 187 -9.57 -9.50 21.50
N PHE A 188 -9.81 -9.65 20.19
CA PHE A 188 -8.87 -10.31 19.29
C PHE A 188 -7.79 -9.33 18.83
N PHE A 189 -6.52 -9.65 19.07
CA PHE A 189 -5.40 -8.74 18.76
C PHE A 189 -4.40 -9.32 17.75
N GLU A 190 -4.10 -10.62 17.79
CA GLU A 190 -3.10 -11.18 16.88
C GLU A 190 -3.34 -12.67 16.58
N LEU A 191 -3.24 -13.02 15.29
CA LEU A 191 -3.03 -14.39 14.82
C LEU A 191 -1.87 -14.38 13.84
N LYS A 192 -0.80 -15.10 14.16
CA LYS A 192 0.43 -15.09 13.37
C LYS A 192 1.09 -16.47 13.35
N ARG A 193 1.72 -16.75 12.20
CA ARG A 193 2.70 -17.83 12.05
C ARG A 193 3.97 -17.27 11.42
N THR A 194 5.11 -17.95 11.65
CA THR A 194 6.39 -17.59 11.02
C THR A 194 6.26 -17.64 9.50
N ARG A 195 6.72 -16.57 8.83
CA ARG A 195 6.79 -16.54 7.36
C ARG A 195 7.91 -17.48 6.90
N THR A 196 7.58 -18.40 6.00
CA THR A 196 8.54 -19.38 5.46
C THR A 196 8.86 -19.16 3.99
N VAL A 197 8.19 -18.20 3.35
CA VAL A 197 8.39 -17.81 1.95
C VAL A 197 8.41 -16.29 1.83
N GLY A 198 9.16 -15.78 0.85
CA GLY A 198 9.11 -14.37 0.46
C GLY A 198 7.89 -14.04 -0.41
N PRO A 199 7.74 -12.79 -0.86
CA PRO A 199 6.77 -12.41 -1.87
C PRO A 199 6.99 -13.19 -3.18
N ILE A 200 5.91 -13.72 -3.75
CA ILE A 200 5.90 -14.42 -5.05
C ILE A 200 4.99 -13.62 -5.96
N PHE A 201 5.60 -12.87 -6.86
CA PHE A 201 4.90 -12.00 -7.80
C PHE A 201 4.40 -12.78 -9.02
N ASP A 202 3.26 -12.34 -9.56
CA ASP A 202 2.63 -12.86 -10.77
C ASP A 202 2.56 -11.81 -11.88
#